data_AF-A0A3D0HF69-F1
#
_entry.id   AF-A0A3D0HF69-F1
#
_cell.length_a   1.000
_cell.length_b   1.000
_cell.length_c   1.000
_cell.angle_alpha   90.00
_cell.angle_beta   90.00
_cell.angle_gamma   90.00
#
_symmetry.space_group_name_H-M   'P 1'
#
loop_
_entity.id
_entity.type
_entity.pdbx_description
1 polymer ?
#
loop_
_entity_poly.entity_id
_entity_poly.type
_entity_poly.pdbx_seq_one_letter_code
_entity_poly.pdbx_strand_id
1 'polypeptide(L)'
;MAMSITEACIGCGVCLPECPNGAIDTDDSGRYFIRFGLCTECLTVHERPRCLSLCPIPQCIEPSQRRTETKEDLLRKVHRIAIHRAFRALDSAEGN
;
A
#
# COMPACT_ATOMS: atom_id res chain seq x y z
N MET A 1 -5.34 -3.03 9.78
CA MET A 1 -5.82 -3.90 8.70
C MET A 1 -5.27 -3.37 7.38
N ALA A 2 -4.83 -4.22 6.47
CA ALA A 2 -4.49 -3.70 5.14
C ALA A 2 -5.76 -3.16 4.44
N MET A 3 -5.63 -2.18 3.56
CA MET A 3 -6.73 -1.75 2.69
C MET A 3 -6.91 -2.74 1.53
N SER A 4 -8.12 -2.87 0.99
CA SER A 4 -8.46 -3.57 -0.25
C SER A 4 -9.12 -2.62 -1.25
N ILE A 5 -9.00 -2.97 -2.53
CA ILE A 5 -9.67 -2.28 -3.63
C ILE A 5 -10.78 -3.21 -4.12
N THR A 6 -12.00 -2.68 -4.26
CA THR A 6 -13.17 -3.46 -4.67
C THR A 6 -13.32 -3.53 -6.19
N GLU A 7 -14.31 -4.29 -6.64
CA GLU A 7 -14.64 -4.41 -8.06
C GLU A 7 -15.07 -3.07 -8.71
N ALA A 8 -15.35 -2.04 -7.92
CA ALA A 8 -15.71 -0.71 -8.41
C ALA A 8 -14.52 0.08 -9.00
N CYS A 9 -13.30 -0.47 -8.99
CA CYS A 9 -12.11 0.19 -9.54
C CYS A 9 -12.25 0.44 -11.05
N ILE A 10 -12.00 1.68 -11.48
CA ILE A 10 -12.05 2.10 -12.88
C ILE A 10 -10.67 2.25 -13.54
N GLY A 11 -9.59 1.82 -12.88
CA GLY A 11 -8.24 1.86 -13.48
C GLY A 11 -7.66 3.28 -13.69
N CYS A 12 -8.11 4.30 -12.95
CA CYS A 12 -7.69 5.70 -13.18
C CYS A 12 -6.22 6.04 -12.81
N GLY A 13 -5.56 5.21 -12.02
CA GLY A 13 -4.12 5.30 -11.73
C GLY A 13 -3.69 6.31 -10.66
N VAL A 14 -4.59 7.19 -10.19
CA VAL A 14 -4.27 8.27 -9.24
C VAL A 14 -3.63 7.79 -7.93
N CYS A 15 -3.95 6.57 -7.48
CA CYS A 15 -3.47 6.02 -6.23
C CYS A 15 -2.06 5.42 -6.30
N LEU A 16 -1.56 5.07 -7.49
CA LEU A 16 -0.28 4.37 -7.70
C LEU A 16 0.94 5.16 -7.16
N PRO A 17 1.20 6.41 -7.61
CA PRO A 17 2.38 7.15 -7.16
C PRO A 17 2.30 7.58 -5.70
N GLU A 18 1.11 7.55 -5.13
CA GLU A 18 0.79 8.07 -3.79
C GLU A 18 0.97 7.03 -2.69
N CYS A 19 1.17 5.75 -3.06
CA CYS A 19 1.44 4.71 -2.07
C CYS A 19 2.92 4.74 -1.66
N PRO A 20 3.25 5.11 -0.39
CA PRO A 20 4.65 5.25 0.04
C PRO A 20 5.41 3.91 0.03
N ASN A 21 4.68 2.79 0.02
CA ASN A 21 5.23 1.43 0.01
C ASN A 21 5.17 0.75 -1.35
N GLY A 22 4.61 1.42 -2.38
CA GLY A 22 4.35 0.78 -3.67
C GLY A 22 3.50 -0.48 -3.51
N ALA A 23 2.46 -0.45 -2.67
CA ALA A 23 1.65 -1.61 -2.35
C ALA A 23 0.54 -1.89 -3.38
N ILE A 24 0.30 -0.97 -4.31
CA ILE A 24 -0.78 -1.05 -5.30
C ILE A 24 -0.21 -1.61 -6.60
N ASP A 25 -0.93 -2.54 -7.22
CA ASP A 25 -0.57 -3.19 -8.48
C ASP A 25 -1.81 -3.39 -9.36
N THR A 26 -1.61 -3.76 -10.63
CA THR A 26 -2.68 -3.92 -11.62
C THR A 26 -2.92 -5.39 -11.94
N ASP A 27 -4.17 -5.79 -12.07
CA ASP A 27 -4.56 -7.11 -12.58
C ASP A 27 -4.74 -7.10 -14.12
N ASP A 28 -4.99 -8.28 -14.69
CA ASP A 28 -5.17 -8.47 -16.14
C ASP A 28 -6.39 -7.73 -16.70
N SER A 29 -7.33 -7.33 -15.85
CA SER A 29 -8.53 -6.57 -16.23
C SER A 29 -8.32 -5.05 -16.19
N GLY A 30 -7.11 -4.59 -15.87
CA GLY A 30 -6.78 -3.17 -15.73
C GLY A 30 -7.26 -2.55 -14.41
N ARG A 31 -7.71 -3.37 -13.45
CA ARG A 31 -8.12 -2.91 -12.13
C ARG A 31 -6.95 -3.00 -11.16
N TYR A 32 -6.95 -2.12 -10.18
CA TYR A 32 -5.91 -2.12 -9.16
C TYR A 32 -6.26 -3.00 -7.98
N PHE A 33 -5.25 -3.60 -7.35
CA PHE A 33 -5.35 -4.31 -6.09
C PHE A 33 -4.22 -3.92 -5.14
N ILE A 34 -4.38 -4.20 -3.85
CA ILE A 34 -3.39 -3.88 -2.82
C ILE A 34 -2.71 -5.16 -2.33
N ARG A 35 -1.38 -5.21 -2.46
CA ARG A 35 -0.52 -6.22 -1.84
C ARG A 35 -0.47 -5.99 -0.33
N PHE A 36 -1.19 -6.81 0.42
CA PHE A 36 -1.28 -6.67 1.88
C PHE A 36 0.07 -6.75 2.61
N GLY A 37 1.05 -7.46 2.04
CA GLY A 37 2.41 -7.53 2.59
C GLY A 37 3.14 -6.18 2.64
N LEU A 38 2.69 -5.19 1.87
CA LEU A 38 3.30 -3.85 1.76
C LEU A 38 2.39 -2.73 2.28
N CYS A 39 1.08 -2.95 2.39
CA CYS A 39 0.16 -1.95 2.91
C CYS A 39 0.35 -1.78 4.43
N THR A 40 0.64 -0.55 4.87
CA THR A 40 0.79 -0.18 6.29
C THR A 40 -0.28 0.82 6.75
N GLU A 41 -1.36 0.98 5.98
CA GLU A 41 -2.34 2.06 6.16
C GLU A 41 -1.73 3.47 6.15
N CYS A 42 -0.54 3.62 5.55
CA CYS A 42 0.26 4.85 5.60
C CYS A 42 0.66 5.29 7.02
N LEU A 43 0.60 4.40 8.02
CA LEU A 43 1.09 4.71 9.37
C LEU A 43 2.51 5.26 9.32
N THR A 44 2.77 6.21 10.23
CA THR A 44 4.03 6.97 10.40
C THR A 44 4.39 7.92 9.26
N VAL A 45 3.63 7.95 8.15
CA VAL A 45 3.88 8.86 7.01
C VAL A 45 2.72 9.83 6.79
N HIS A 46 1.48 9.34 6.91
CA HIS A 46 0.27 10.14 6.76
C HIS A 46 -0.76 9.80 7.84
N GLU A 47 -1.68 10.72 8.09
CA GLU A 47 -2.78 10.51 9.05
C GLU A 47 -3.84 9.51 8.55
N ARG A 48 -3.97 9.37 7.22
CA ARG A 48 -4.93 8.46 6.57
C ARG A 48 -4.32 7.83 5.31
N PRO A 49 -4.81 6.66 4.87
CA PRO A 49 -4.37 6.06 3.62
C PRO A 49 -4.60 6.98 2.41
N ARG A 50 -3.53 7.35 1.70
CA ARG A 50 -3.60 8.24 0.53
C ARG A 50 -4.51 7.69 -0.57
N CYS A 51 -4.45 6.38 -0.82
CA CYS A 51 -5.32 5.73 -1.81
C CYS A 51 -6.81 5.93 -1.51
N LEU A 52 -7.21 5.92 -0.23
CA LEU A 52 -8.59 6.18 0.19
C LEU A 52 -8.96 7.66 -0.01
N SER A 53 -8.05 8.58 0.31
CA SER A 53 -8.29 10.02 0.18
C SER A 53 -8.38 10.52 -1.27
N LEU A 54 -7.78 9.80 -2.22
CA LEU A 54 -7.67 10.24 -3.62
C LEU A 54 -8.56 9.47 -4.57
N CYS A 55 -9.12 8.34 -4.17
CA CYS A 55 -9.97 7.55 -5.06
C CYS A 55 -11.23 8.35 -5.43
N PRO A 56 -11.51 8.55 -6.73
CA PRO A 56 -12.69 9.29 -7.17
C PRO A 56 -13.98 8.45 -7.04
N ILE A 57 -13.87 7.14 -6.82
CA ILE A 57 -15.00 6.22 -6.74
C ILE A 57 -15.37 5.98 -5.27
N PRO A 58 -16.60 6.32 -4.85
CA PRO A 58 -17.07 6.05 -3.49
C PRO A 58 -16.98 4.57 -3.14
N GLN A 59 -16.52 4.26 -1.92
CA GLN A 59 -16.42 2.90 -1.39
C GLN A 59 -15.60 1.93 -2.26
N CYS A 60 -14.72 2.44 -3.14
CA CYS A 60 -13.81 1.61 -3.90
C CYS A 60 -12.63 1.09 -3.06
N ILE A 61 -12.26 1.83 -2.00
CA ILE A 61 -11.20 1.45 -1.06
C ILE A 61 -11.83 1.18 0.31
N GLU A 62 -11.60 -0.02 0.85
CA GLU A 62 -12.18 -0.46 2.13
C GLU A 62 -11.17 -1.24 2.98
N PRO A 63 -11.38 -1.40 4.29
CA PRO A 63 -10.56 -2.30 5.11
C PRO A 63 -10.69 -3.75 4.64
N SER A 64 -9.56 -4.44 4.47
CA SER A 64 -9.56 -5.84 4.03
C SER A 64 -10.10 -6.76 5.11
N GLN A 65 -11.20 -7.44 4.82
CA GLN A 65 -11.76 -8.49 5.70
C GLN A 65 -10.91 -9.77 5.71
N ARG A 66 -10.09 -9.99 4.67
CA ARG A 66 -9.22 -11.17 4.55
C ARG A 66 -7.92 -11.03 5.33
N ARG A 67 -7.56 -9.80 5.72
CA ARG A 67 -6.30 -9.51 6.40
C ARG A 67 -6.48 -8.44 7.47
N THR A 68 -7.02 -8.88 8.60
CA THR A 68 -7.11 -8.07 9.82
C THR A 68 -5.73 -7.94 10.46
N GLU A 69 -5.34 -6.72 10.76
CA GLU A 69 -4.05 -6.38 11.37
C GLU A 69 -4.31 -5.28 12.41
N THR A 70 -3.71 -5.39 13.58
CA THR A 70 -3.74 -4.34 14.60
C THR A 70 -2.77 -3.21 14.25
N LYS A 71 -2.86 -2.09 14.97
CA LYS A 71 -1.88 -1.00 14.84
C LYS A 71 -0.45 -1.50 15.08
N GLU A 72 -0.26 -2.39 16.04
CA GLU A 72 1.05 -2.97 16.36
C GLU A 72 1.57 -3.85 15.22
N ASP A 73 0.71 -4.66 14.58
CA ASP A 73 1.08 -5.46 13.42
C ASP A 73 1.56 -4.59 12.25
N LEU A 74 0.89 -3.46 12.03
CA LEU A 74 1.25 -2.51 10.98
C LEU A 74 2.56 -1.79 11.31
N LEU A 75 2.80 -1.40 12.56
CA LEU A 75 4.06 -0.81 13.00
C LEU A 75 5.23 -1.78 12.79
N ARG A 76 5.07 -3.06 13.18
CA ARG A 76 6.07 -4.11 12.87
C ARG A 76 6.33 -4.22 11.37
N LYS A 77 5.28 -4.11 10.54
CA LYS A 77 5.40 -4.10 9.09
C LYS A 77 6.15 -2.87 8.56
N VAL A 78 5.88 -1.69 9.11
CA VAL A 78 6.62 -0.44 8.78
C VAL A 78 8.11 -0.64 9.04
N HIS A 79 8.49 -1.09 10.24
CA HIS A 79 9.89 -1.35 10.58
C HIS A 79 10.55 -2.34 9.63
N ARG A 80 9.87 -3.46 9.34
CA ARG A 80 10.38 -4.45 8.39
C ARG A 80 10.62 -3.87 6.99
N ILE A 81 9.68 -3.09 6.46
CA ILE A 81 9.81 -2.46 5.13
C ILE A 81 10.96 -1.45 5.12
N ALA A 82 11.10 -0.66 6.19
CA ALA A 82 12.18 0.32 6.32
C ALA A 82 13.56 -0.35 6.33
N ILE A 83 13.74 -1.42 7.11
CA ILE A 83 14.98 -2.19 7.15
C ILE A 83 15.32 -2.79 5.78
N HIS A 84 14.33 -3.41 5.12
CA HIS A 84 14.51 -3.99 3.79
C HIS A 84 14.93 -2.95 2.74
N ARG A 85 14.35 -1.76 2.80
CA ARG A 85 14.71 -0.65 1.92
C ARG A 85 16.11 -0.12 2.20
N ALA A 86 16.47 0.03 3.47
CA ALA A 86 17.80 0.47 3.87
C ALA A 86 18.87 -0.52 3.39
N PHE A 87 18.65 -1.83 3.57
CA PHE A 87 19.56 -2.87 3.09
C PHE A 87 19.75 -2.80 1.57
N ARG A 88 18.65 -2.73 0.80
CA ARG A 88 18.73 -2.60 -0.66
C ARG A 88 19.44 -1.33 -1.13
N ALA A 89 19.28 -0.22 -0.40
CA ALA A 89 19.96 1.03 -0.72
C ALA A 89 21.48 0.92 -0.48
N LEU A 90 21.90 0.18 0.55
CA LEU A 90 23.33 -0.11 0.79
C LEU A 90 23.89 -1.00 -0.32
N ASP A 91 23.22 -2.10 -0.67
CA ASP A 91 23.64 -3.00 -1.77
C ASP A 91 23.80 -2.22 -3.09
N SER A 92 22.88 -1.30 -3.37
CA SER A 92 22.90 -0.48 -4.60
C SER A 92 24.00 0.58 -4.60
N ALA A 93 24.51 0.97 -3.43
CA ALA A 93 25.60 1.95 -3.31
C ALA A 93 26.99 1.31 -3.48
N GLU A 94 27.10 0.00 -3.23
CA GLU A 94 28.36 -0.76 -3.36
C GLU A 94 28.54 -1.37 -4.77
N GLY A 95 27.46 -1.50 -5.56
CA GLY A 95 27.49 -1.97 -6.94
C GLY A 95 27.55 -0.82 -7.95
N ASN A 96 28.73 -0.58 -8.54
CA ASN A 96 28.93 0.25 -9.74
C ASN A 96 28.37 -0.43 -10.99
#